data_AF-A0A6N7SJE3-F1
#
_entry.id   AF-A0A6N7SJE3-F1
#
_cell.length_a   1.000
_cell.length_b   1.000
_cell.length_c   1.000
_cell.angle_alpha   90.00
_cell.angle_beta   90.00
_cell.angle_gamma   90.00
#
_symmetry.space_group_name_H-M   'P 1'
#
loop_
_entity.id
_entity.type
_entity.pdbx_description
1 polymer ?
#
loop_
_entity_poly.entity_id
_entity_poly.type
_entity_poly.pdbx_seq_one_letter_code
_entity_poly.pdbx_strand_id
1 'polypeptide(L)'
;MIKKNKKRLKFLIVFTLAAVLGIGVTLALLRDVTETKKNTFASNKKISLLLREPSWDGYEFADESTSNGQSAKPGITGDALKALGVEKAAQYVPGEIIPKNPQVKNSGNKETGVPIYAAVKVQFIDDTDTQVTYEEFKNRYLTSAGITFNTEHWKELATDTTDKLYMYKEILAPGEDTSSAPLFSEVPISLELMPDSASGLFPQFRIKVTAYAIQSEYVKEPENEMLKFVKGITK
;
A
#
# COMPACT_ATOMS: atom_id res chain seq x y z
N MET A 1 -56.74 58.47 -69.68
CA MET A 1 -56.73 59.65 -68.79
C MET A 1 -55.41 59.67 -68.02
N ILE A 2 -54.72 60.81 -68.05
CA ILE A 2 -53.35 61.06 -67.62
C ILE A 2 -53.24 61.17 -66.09
N LYS A 3 -52.21 60.56 -65.48
CA LYS A 3 -51.26 61.21 -64.53
C LYS A 3 -50.32 60.17 -63.89
N LYS A 4 -49.08 60.44 -63.44
CA LYS A 4 -47.97 61.36 -63.77
C LYS A 4 -46.89 61.07 -62.69
N ASN A 5 -45.61 61.03 -63.09
CA ASN A 5 -44.37 61.21 -62.28
C ASN A 5 -43.99 60.14 -61.24
N LYS A 6 -42.91 59.34 -61.38
CA LYS A 6 -41.45 59.62 -61.50
C LYS A 6 -40.86 60.51 -60.39
N LYS A 7 -40.12 59.89 -59.44
CA LYS A 7 -38.74 60.22 -58.99
C LYS A 7 -38.12 58.93 -58.37
N ARG A 8 -37.36 58.13 -59.13
CA ARG A 8 -35.88 58.06 -59.18
C ARG A 8 -35.20 57.82 -57.81
N LEU A 9 -34.60 56.63 -57.64
CA LEU A 9 -33.18 56.50 -57.29
C LEU A 9 -32.62 55.15 -57.77
N LYS A 10 -31.59 55.22 -58.62
CA LYS A 10 -30.74 54.10 -59.07
C LYS A 10 -29.62 53.91 -58.02
N PHE A 11 -29.24 52.71 -57.62
CA PHE A 11 -28.09 51.89 -58.07
C PHE A 11 -27.86 50.88 -56.90
N LEU A 12 -27.42 49.61 -57.01
CA LEU A 12 -26.24 49.06 -57.68
C LEU A 12 -26.27 47.49 -57.53
N ILE A 13 -26.16 46.75 -58.64
CA ILE A 13 -25.27 45.58 -58.95
C ILE A 13 -25.23 44.41 -57.91
N VAL A 14 -25.81 43.21 -58.18
CA VAL A 14 -25.30 42.04 -58.98
C VAL A 14 -24.27 41.20 -58.18
N PHE A 15 -24.26 39.87 -57.97
CA PHE A 15 -24.65 38.60 -58.66
C PHE A 15 -25.24 37.62 -57.60
N THR A 16 -26.43 37.00 -57.72
CA THR A 16 -26.72 35.62 -58.22
C THR A 16 -25.72 34.55 -57.78
N LEU A 17 -26.10 33.38 -57.23
CA LEU A 17 -26.88 32.30 -57.89
C LEU A 17 -27.24 31.22 -56.83
N ALA A 18 -28.51 31.08 -56.46
CA ALA A 18 -29.50 30.10 -56.95
C ALA A 18 -29.59 28.80 -56.13
N ALA A 19 -30.71 28.68 -55.43
CA ALA A 19 -31.30 27.41 -55.03
C ALA A 19 -31.63 26.55 -56.26
N VAL A 20 -31.71 25.22 -56.08
CA VAL A 20 -32.94 24.43 -56.32
C VAL A 20 -32.74 22.94 -56.01
N LEU A 21 -33.42 22.52 -54.94
CA LEU A 21 -34.31 21.36 -54.81
C LEU A 21 -33.84 19.97 -55.27
N GLY A 22 -33.48 19.15 -54.28
CA GLY A 22 -33.81 17.72 -54.29
C GLY A 22 -35.04 17.49 -53.42
N ILE A 23 -36.16 17.13 -54.05
CA ILE A 23 -37.41 16.77 -53.38
C ILE A 23 -37.22 15.39 -52.75
N GLY A 24 -36.96 15.35 -51.44
CA GLY A 24 -37.26 14.21 -50.60
C GLY A 24 -38.36 14.66 -49.65
N VAL A 25 -39.50 13.98 -49.65
CA VAL A 25 -40.57 14.23 -48.68
C VAL A 25 -40.01 13.90 -47.29
N THR A 26 -39.48 14.90 -46.59
CA THR A 26 -39.10 14.73 -45.19
C THR A 26 -40.39 14.66 -44.41
N LEU A 27 -40.73 13.48 -43.87
CA LEU A 27 -41.75 13.36 -42.84
C LEU A 27 -41.51 14.47 -41.80
N ALA A 28 -42.51 15.31 -41.57
CA ALA A 28 -42.51 16.21 -40.42
C ALA A 28 -42.76 15.36 -39.17
N LEU A 29 -41.71 14.70 -38.69
CA LEU A 29 -41.76 14.01 -37.41
C LEU A 29 -41.67 15.06 -36.31
N LEU A 30 -42.70 15.14 -35.45
CA LEU A 30 -42.58 15.83 -34.17
C LEU A 30 -41.48 15.12 -33.37
N ARG A 31 -40.41 15.85 -33.08
CA ARG A 31 -39.25 15.36 -32.35
C ARG A 31 -38.87 16.40 -31.31
N ASP A 32 -38.53 15.92 -30.13
CA ASP A 32 -38.06 16.71 -29.00
C ASP A 32 -36.81 16.04 -28.45
N VAL A 33 -35.81 16.83 -28.08
CA VAL A 33 -34.57 16.34 -27.48
C VAL A 33 -34.23 17.27 -26.33
N THR A 34 -34.03 16.70 -25.16
CA THR A 34 -33.69 17.47 -23.97
C THR A 34 -32.21 17.80 -23.95
N GLU A 35 -31.84 18.80 -23.14
CA GLU A 35 -30.44 19.13 -22.92
C GLU A 35 -29.69 17.99 -22.23
N THR A 36 -28.44 17.75 -22.65
CA THR A 36 -27.53 16.85 -21.94
C THR A 36 -27.18 17.44 -20.57
N LYS A 37 -27.53 16.72 -19.50
CA LYS A 37 -27.10 17.05 -18.13
C LYS A 37 -25.79 16.32 -17.82
N LYS A 38 -24.79 17.06 -17.32
CA LYS A 38 -23.50 16.50 -16.87
C LYS A 38 -23.55 16.29 -15.35
N ASN A 39 -23.37 15.04 -14.91
CA ASN A 39 -23.20 14.69 -13.51
C ASN A 39 -21.71 14.48 -13.23
N THR A 40 -21.19 15.08 -12.16
CA THR A 40 -19.78 14.92 -11.75
C THR A 40 -19.73 14.15 -10.45
N PHE A 41 -18.93 13.07 -10.43
CA PHE A 41 -18.63 12.29 -9.23
C PHE A 41 -17.17 12.50 -8.88
N ALA A 42 -16.89 12.99 -7.67
CA ALA A 42 -15.54 13.24 -7.18
C ALA A 42 -15.40 12.72 -5.75
N SER A 43 -14.20 12.23 -5.40
CA SER A 43 -13.85 11.82 -4.04
C SER A 43 -12.52 12.45 -3.65
N ASN A 44 -12.41 12.85 -2.39
CA ASN A 44 -11.17 13.32 -1.78
C ASN A 44 -10.59 12.29 -0.78
N LYS A 45 -11.11 11.06 -0.79
CA LYS A 45 -10.73 10.01 0.16
C LYS A 45 -9.37 9.40 -0.16
N LYS A 46 -8.56 9.12 0.87
CA LYS A 46 -7.22 8.53 0.74
C LYS A 46 -6.91 7.52 1.84
N ILE A 47 -6.10 6.52 1.50
CA ILE A 47 -5.45 5.63 2.47
C ILE A 47 -4.04 6.15 2.73
N SER A 48 -3.63 6.11 3.98
CA SER A 48 -2.24 6.40 4.39
C SER A 48 -1.86 5.42 5.48
N LEU A 49 -0.74 4.73 5.29
CA LEU A 49 -0.29 3.64 6.16
C LEU A 49 1.17 3.89 6.53
N LEU A 50 1.50 3.67 7.80
CA LEU A 50 2.88 3.63 8.29
C LEU A 50 3.18 2.27 8.87
N LEU A 51 4.42 1.81 8.68
CA LEU A 51 5.03 0.67 9.35
C LEU A 51 6.18 1.20 10.22
N ARG A 52 6.26 0.73 11.46
CA ARG A 52 7.33 1.06 12.40
C ARG A 52 7.75 -0.18 13.17
N GLU A 53 8.99 -0.17 13.64
CA GLU A 53 9.56 -1.21 14.49
C GLU A 53 10.45 -0.57 15.57
N PRO A 54 9.86 0.11 16.59
CA PRO A 54 10.64 0.82 17.61
C PRO A 54 11.71 -0.04 18.32
N SER A 55 11.48 -1.33 18.52
CA SER A 55 12.45 -2.24 19.14
C SER A 55 13.56 -2.65 18.17
N TRP A 56 13.34 -2.52 16.87
CA TRP A 56 14.34 -2.77 15.84
C TRP A 56 15.28 -1.59 15.65
N ASP A 57 14.74 -0.39 15.44
CA ASP A 57 15.53 0.78 15.02
C ASP A 57 15.25 2.07 15.82
N GLY A 58 14.31 2.03 16.77
CA GLY A 58 13.96 3.18 17.60
C GLY A 58 13.04 4.22 16.94
N TYR A 59 12.58 3.98 15.70
CA TYR A 59 11.62 4.88 15.05
C TYR A 59 10.19 4.57 15.49
N GLU A 60 9.46 5.61 15.89
CA GLU A 60 8.07 5.55 16.31
C GLU A 60 7.14 6.19 15.26
N PHE A 61 5.83 6.07 15.45
CA PHE A 61 4.84 6.68 14.56
C PHE A 61 4.83 8.21 14.62
N ALA A 62 5.35 8.80 15.69
CA ALA A 62 5.51 10.25 15.81
C ALA A 62 6.66 10.79 14.95
N ASP A 63 7.57 9.93 14.49
CA ASP A 63 8.71 10.35 13.68
C ASP A 63 8.33 10.55 12.22
N GLU A 64 8.69 11.72 11.68
CA GLU A 64 8.41 12.11 10.29
C GLU A 64 9.27 11.38 9.26
N SER A 65 10.33 10.67 9.70
CA SER A 65 11.25 9.97 8.80
C SER A 65 10.56 8.87 7.99
N THR A 66 10.73 8.90 6.67
CA THR A 66 10.27 7.82 5.78
C THR A 66 11.34 6.74 5.58
N SER A 67 12.62 7.06 5.83
CA SER A 67 13.74 6.10 5.84
C SER A 67 13.91 5.51 7.24
N ASN A 68 13.49 4.26 7.41
CA ASN A 68 13.56 3.47 8.66
C ASN A 68 13.82 1.99 8.31
N GLY A 69 14.28 1.23 9.28
CA GLY A 69 14.53 -0.20 9.17
C GLY A 69 15.97 -0.59 8.82
N GLN A 70 16.83 0.36 8.42
CA GLN A 70 18.23 0.07 8.01
C GLN A 70 19.27 0.43 9.08
N SER A 71 18.99 1.40 9.93
CA SER A 71 19.91 1.87 10.98
C SER A 71 19.12 2.42 12.15
N ALA A 72 19.75 2.46 13.32
CA ALA A 72 19.16 3.10 14.49
C ALA A 72 18.80 4.56 14.22
N LYS A 73 17.72 5.03 14.86
CA LYS A 73 17.31 6.43 14.85
C LYS A 73 18.44 7.32 15.38
N PRO A 74 18.81 8.40 14.66
CA PRO A 74 19.83 9.34 15.10
C PRO A 74 19.53 9.88 16.51
N GLY A 75 20.58 9.95 17.33
CA GLY A 75 20.49 10.44 18.71
C GLY A 75 20.31 9.35 19.77
N ILE A 76 19.99 8.11 19.38
CA ILE A 76 20.05 6.96 20.31
C ILE A 76 21.52 6.56 20.51
N THR A 77 21.95 6.45 21.77
CA THR A 77 23.34 6.16 22.14
C THR A 77 23.42 5.21 23.34
N GLY A 78 24.63 4.72 23.64
CA GLY A 78 24.90 3.92 24.84
C GLY A 78 24.13 2.60 24.86
N ASP A 79 23.60 2.23 26.03
CA ASP A 79 22.92 0.96 26.21
C ASP A 79 21.57 0.89 25.49
N ALA A 80 20.90 2.03 25.30
CA ALA A 80 19.67 2.09 24.50
C ALA A 80 19.93 1.72 23.03
N LEU A 81 21.06 2.15 22.47
CA LEU A 81 21.48 1.77 21.11
C LEU A 81 21.75 0.26 21.03
N LYS A 82 22.53 -0.28 21.98
CA LYS A 82 22.85 -1.72 22.03
C LYS A 82 21.64 -2.63 22.24
N ALA A 83 20.55 -2.10 22.80
CA ALA A 83 19.32 -2.84 22.98
C ALA A 83 18.49 -2.96 21.68
N LEU A 84 18.77 -2.14 20.65
CA LEU A 84 18.02 -2.17 19.40
C LEU A 84 18.35 -3.40 18.56
N GLY A 85 17.32 -3.93 17.89
CA GLY A 85 17.45 -5.12 17.06
C GLY A 85 18.42 -4.94 15.90
N VAL A 86 18.47 -3.75 15.29
CA VAL A 86 19.40 -3.44 14.19
C VAL A 86 20.87 -3.54 14.62
N GLU A 87 21.18 -3.18 15.87
CA GLU A 87 22.53 -3.27 16.43
C GLU A 87 22.87 -4.69 16.88
N LYS A 88 21.92 -5.38 17.54
CA LYS A 88 22.11 -6.78 17.94
C LYS A 88 22.25 -7.70 16.73
N ALA A 89 21.47 -7.48 15.67
CA ALA A 89 21.52 -8.29 14.45
C ALA A 89 22.83 -8.12 13.67
N ALA A 90 23.45 -6.94 13.70
CA ALA A 90 24.69 -6.67 12.98
C ALA A 90 25.89 -7.48 13.51
N GLN A 91 25.82 -7.94 14.77
CA GLN A 91 26.91 -8.63 15.46
C GLN A 91 26.37 -9.74 16.38
N TYR A 92 25.29 -10.42 15.95
CA TYR A 92 24.63 -11.39 16.79
C TYR A 92 25.58 -12.53 17.17
N VAL A 93 25.36 -13.08 18.36
CA VAL A 93 25.97 -14.34 18.80
C VAL A 93 24.91 -15.44 18.73
N PRO A 94 25.24 -16.67 18.32
CA PRO A 94 24.29 -17.79 18.36
C PRO A 94 23.59 -17.89 19.73
N GLY A 95 22.30 -18.16 19.71
CA GLY A 95 21.45 -18.19 20.91
C GLY A 95 20.87 -16.85 21.37
N GLU A 96 21.29 -15.73 20.77
CA GLU A 96 20.68 -14.45 21.10
C GLU A 96 19.22 -14.35 20.64
N ILE A 97 18.47 -13.51 21.36
CA ILE A 97 17.17 -13.03 20.93
C ILE A 97 17.35 -11.64 20.33
N ILE A 98 16.87 -11.48 19.09
CA ILE A 98 16.88 -10.20 18.39
C ILE A 98 15.50 -9.53 18.54
N PRO A 99 15.41 -8.34 19.14
CA PRO A 99 14.15 -7.65 19.32
C PRO A 99 13.64 -7.09 17.99
N LYS A 100 12.34 -7.26 17.77
CA LYS A 100 11.55 -6.75 16.63
C LYS A 100 10.20 -6.27 17.18
N ASN A 101 9.39 -5.63 16.35
CA ASN A 101 7.99 -5.33 16.67
C ASN A 101 7.29 -4.69 15.46
N PRO A 102 7.06 -5.42 14.36
CA PRO A 102 6.31 -4.89 13.23
C PRO A 102 4.91 -4.43 13.68
N GLN A 103 4.68 -3.13 13.60
CA GLN A 103 3.43 -2.48 13.94
C GLN A 103 3.02 -1.51 12.83
N VAL A 104 1.71 -1.38 12.60
CA VAL A 104 1.15 -0.54 11.55
C VAL A 104 0.22 0.53 12.10
N LYS A 105 0.11 1.65 11.40
CA LYS A 105 -0.78 2.76 11.73
C LYS A 105 -1.54 3.25 10.52
N ASN A 106 -2.86 3.42 10.65
CA ASN A 106 -3.62 4.21 9.70
C ASN A 106 -3.28 5.69 9.93
N SER A 107 -2.33 6.22 9.17
CA SER A 107 -1.89 7.61 9.25
C SER A 107 -2.79 8.56 8.43
N GLY A 108 -3.97 8.10 8.04
CA GLY A 108 -4.96 8.91 7.36
C GLY A 108 -5.34 10.15 8.17
N ASN A 109 -5.56 11.26 7.47
CA ASN A 109 -6.14 12.46 8.07
C ASN A 109 -7.60 12.18 8.47
N LYS A 110 -8.10 12.70 9.60
CA LYS A 110 -9.44 12.37 10.11
C LYS A 110 -10.61 12.75 9.18
N GLU A 111 -10.44 13.74 8.30
CA GLU A 111 -11.49 14.23 7.41
C GLU A 111 -11.50 13.48 6.05
N THR A 112 -10.30 13.19 5.54
CA THR A 112 -10.08 12.62 4.21
C THR A 112 -9.70 11.14 4.24
N GLY A 113 -9.25 10.64 5.39
CA GLY A 113 -8.92 9.25 5.62
C GLY A 113 -10.15 8.37 5.66
N VAL A 114 -9.93 7.09 5.38
CA VAL A 114 -10.95 6.04 5.52
C VAL A 114 -10.44 4.97 6.48
N PRO A 115 -11.34 4.25 7.18
CA PRO A 115 -10.94 3.07 7.94
C PRO A 115 -10.41 1.98 7.00
N ILE A 116 -9.45 1.19 7.49
CA ILE A 116 -8.72 0.21 6.68
C ILE A 116 -8.69 -1.18 7.32
N TYR A 117 -8.59 -2.20 6.48
CA TYR A 117 -7.97 -3.46 6.86
C TYR A 117 -6.47 -3.35 6.59
N ALA A 118 -5.64 -3.70 7.57
CA ALA A 118 -4.19 -3.68 7.45
C ALA A 118 -3.61 -5.09 7.45
N ALA A 119 -2.53 -5.29 6.69
CA ALA A 119 -1.80 -6.54 6.67
C ALA A 119 -0.29 -6.30 6.66
N VAL A 120 0.47 -7.27 7.16
CA VAL A 120 1.93 -7.29 7.14
C VAL A 120 2.38 -8.57 6.45
N LYS A 121 3.16 -8.40 5.38
CA LYS A 121 3.86 -9.47 4.68
C LYS A 121 5.25 -9.63 5.26
N VAL A 122 5.67 -10.86 5.49
CA VAL A 122 6.97 -11.23 6.02
C VAL A 122 7.66 -12.13 5.01
N GLN A 123 8.84 -11.71 4.57
CA GLN A 123 9.68 -12.46 3.62
C GLN A 123 10.98 -12.85 4.30
N PHE A 124 11.41 -14.08 4.05
CA PHE A 124 12.60 -14.67 4.66
C PHE A 124 13.66 -14.85 3.59
N ILE A 125 14.84 -14.26 3.80
CA ILE A 125 15.95 -14.26 2.84
C ILE A 125 17.13 -14.92 3.51
N ASP A 126 17.69 -15.93 2.86
CA ASP A 126 18.83 -16.69 3.34
C ASP A 126 20.16 -15.98 3.08
N ASP A 127 21.25 -16.62 3.49
CA ASP A 127 22.63 -16.15 3.36
C ASP A 127 23.17 -16.10 1.93
N THR A 128 22.40 -16.60 0.97
CA THR A 128 22.70 -16.49 -0.47
C THR A 128 21.93 -15.36 -1.15
N ASP A 129 21.22 -14.53 -0.38
CA ASP A 129 20.25 -13.55 -0.86
C ASP A 129 19.06 -14.16 -1.62
N THR A 130 18.70 -15.40 -1.28
CA THR A 130 17.57 -16.09 -1.88
C THR A 130 16.38 -16.08 -0.93
N GLN A 131 15.19 -15.80 -1.45
CA GLN A 131 13.97 -15.92 -0.67
C GLN A 131 13.62 -17.40 -0.43
N VAL A 132 13.42 -17.77 0.82
CA VAL A 132 13.10 -19.14 1.27
C VAL A 132 11.77 -19.17 2.01
N THR A 133 11.21 -20.36 2.21
CA THR A 133 10.03 -20.53 3.08
C THR A 133 10.37 -20.25 4.55
N TYR A 134 9.36 -19.95 5.35
CA TYR A 134 9.55 -19.83 6.80
C TYR A 134 10.11 -21.10 7.44
N GLU A 135 9.68 -22.28 7.00
CA GLU A 135 10.16 -23.55 7.57
C GLU A 135 11.64 -23.79 7.25
N GLU A 136 12.08 -23.51 6.02
CA GLU A 136 13.51 -23.56 5.67
C GLU A 136 14.32 -22.55 6.47
N PHE A 137 13.83 -21.30 6.58
CA PHE A 137 14.48 -20.26 7.36
C PHE A 137 14.60 -20.64 8.84
N LYS A 138 13.50 -21.13 9.44
CA LYS A 138 13.45 -21.57 10.84
C LYS A 138 14.46 -22.68 11.11
N ASN A 139 14.46 -23.71 10.26
CA ASN A 139 15.35 -24.85 10.43
C ASN A 139 16.83 -24.50 10.27
N ARG A 140 17.16 -23.47 9.49
CA ARG A 140 18.55 -23.02 9.30
C ARG A 140 19.03 -22.04 10.37
N TYR A 141 18.18 -21.09 10.78
CA TYR A 141 18.64 -19.90 11.50
C TYR A 141 18.08 -19.74 12.92
N LEU A 142 16.95 -20.37 13.23
CA LEU A 142 16.20 -20.10 14.46
C LEU A 142 16.22 -21.30 15.41
N THR A 143 15.81 -21.07 16.65
CA THR A 143 15.49 -22.17 17.56
C THR A 143 14.31 -23.00 17.01
N SER A 144 14.15 -24.23 17.51
CA SER A 144 13.05 -25.11 17.09
C SER A 144 11.65 -24.52 17.33
N ALA A 145 11.52 -23.60 18.29
CA ALA A 145 10.29 -22.87 18.54
C ALA A 145 9.98 -21.83 17.44
N GLY A 146 11.00 -21.26 16.80
CA GLY A 146 10.87 -20.22 15.80
C GLY A 146 10.30 -18.91 16.35
N ILE A 147 9.73 -18.09 15.46
CA ILE A 147 9.07 -16.83 15.80
C ILE A 147 7.65 -17.12 16.31
N THR A 148 7.31 -16.56 17.48
CA THR A 148 5.95 -16.55 18.01
C THR A 148 5.17 -15.40 17.39
N PHE A 149 4.32 -15.71 16.41
CA PHE A 149 3.41 -14.72 15.81
C PHE A 149 2.19 -14.48 16.71
N ASN A 150 1.75 -13.23 16.79
CA ASN A 150 0.59 -12.79 17.58
C ASN A 150 -0.72 -13.18 16.87
N THR A 151 -1.09 -14.46 16.95
CA THR A 151 -2.31 -14.99 16.33
C THR A 151 -3.60 -14.62 17.07
N GLU A 152 -3.48 -13.98 18.24
CA GLU A 152 -4.61 -13.39 18.95
C GLU A 152 -5.17 -12.19 18.19
N HIS A 153 -4.31 -11.30 17.71
CA HIS A 153 -4.70 -10.07 17.01
C HIS A 153 -4.51 -10.14 15.48
N TRP A 154 -3.69 -11.06 15.00
CA TRP A 154 -3.39 -11.22 13.58
C TRP A 154 -3.89 -12.56 13.05
N LYS A 155 -4.42 -12.58 11.84
CA LYS A 155 -4.84 -13.77 11.12
C LYS A 155 -3.87 -14.04 9.98
N GLU A 156 -3.27 -15.23 9.96
CA GLU A 156 -2.48 -15.68 8.81
C GLU A 156 -3.41 -15.90 7.61
N LEU A 157 -3.06 -15.31 6.47
CA LEU A 157 -3.72 -15.55 5.19
C LEU A 157 -2.86 -16.50 4.38
N ALA A 158 -3.44 -17.62 3.94
CA ALA A 158 -2.73 -18.58 3.11
C ALA A 158 -2.29 -17.92 1.79
N THR A 159 -1.00 -18.05 1.46
CA THR A 159 -0.44 -17.57 0.20
C THR A 159 0.11 -18.76 -0.60
N ASP A 160 0.17 -18.63 -1.92
CA ASP A 160 0.83 -19.62 -2.80
C ASP A 160 2.32 -19.30 -2.98
N THR A 161 2.87 -18.46 -2.11
CA THR A 161 4.25 -17.94 -2.17
C THR A 161 5.02 -18.37 -0.92
N THR A 162 6.33 -18.15 -0.90
CA THR A 162 7.14 -18.41 0.31
C THR A 162 6.96 -17.32 1.38
N ASP A 163 6.25 -16.23 1.07
CA ASP A 163 5.89 -15.17 2.01
C ASP A 163 4.86 -15.66 3.04
N LYS A 164 4.98 -15.17 4.28
CA LYS A 164 3.87 -15.19 5.24
C LYS A 164 3.11 -13.87 5.16
N LEU A 165 1.78 -13.92 5.18
CA LEU A 165 0.92 -12.73 5.18
C LEU A 165 -0.01 -12.78 6.38
N TYR A 166 -0.03 -11.71 7.17
CA TYR A 166 -0.87 -11.59 8.35
C TYR A 166 -1.76 -10.36 8.25
N MET A 167 -3.07 -10.53 8.36
CA MET A 167 -4.03 -9.43 8.42
C MET A 167 -4.41 -9.14 9.86
N TYR A 168 -4.41 -7.86 10.26
CA TYR A 168 -4.90 -7.45 11.57
C TYR A 168 -6.41 -7.70 11.62
N LYS A 169 -6.90 -8.29 12.71
CA LYS A 169 -8.29 -8.75 12.80
C LYS A 169 -9.29 -7.61 12.91
N GLU A 170 -8.87 -6.46 13.44
CA GLU A 170 -9.72 -5.30 13.61
C GLU A 170 -9.50 -4.26 12.50
N ILE A 171 -10.52 -3.43 12.26
CA ILE A 171 -10.43 -2.31 11.33
C ILE A 171 -9.71 -1.17 12.05
N LEU A 172 -8.74 -0.55 11.36
CA LEU A 172 -8.06 0.65 11.89
C LEU A 172 -8.73 1.90 11.32
N ALA A 173 -9.39 2.67 12.16
CA ALA A 173 -9.84 4.02 11.83
C ALA A 173 -8.64 4.97 11.67
N PRO A 174 -8.80 6.12 10.96
CA PRO A 174 -7.73 7.12 10.85
C PRO A 174 -7.19 7.56 12.22
N GLY A 175 -5.90 7.32 12.44
CA GLY A 175 -5.19 7.61 13.68
C GLY A 175 -4.92 6.39 14.58
N GLU A 176 -5.61 5.27 14.36
CA GLU A 176 -5.42 4.03 15.12
C GLU A 176 -4.22 3.22 14.60
N ASP A 177 -3.62 2.45 15.50
CA ASP A 177 -2.42 1.66 15.26
C ASP A 177 -2.39 0.36 16.06
N THR A 178 -1.43 -0.50 15.75
CA THR A 178 -1.26 -1.83 16.36
C THR A 178 -0.13 -1.87 17.38
N SER A 179 0.22 -0.74 18.02
CA SER A 179 1.40 -0.68 18.90
C SER A 179 1.29 -1.53 20.17
N SER A 180 0.07 -1.75 20.66
CA SER A 180 -0.22 -2.67 21.77
C SER A 180 -0.18 -4.15 21.37
N ALA A 181 -0.21 -4.45 20.07
CA ALA A 181 -0.30 -5.80 19.52
C ALA A 181 0.55 -5.94 18.23
N PRO A 182 1.89 -5.80 18.33
CA PRO A 182 2.76 -6.02 17.18
C PRO A 182 2.63 -7.45 16.66
N LEU A 183 3.01 -7.67 15.39
CA LEU A 183 2.87 -8.99 14.75
C LEU A 183 3.70 -10.07 15.45
N PHE A 184 4.90 -9.73 15.89
CA PHE A 184 5.79 -10.54 16.73
C PHE A 184 6.80 -9.61 17.39
N SER A 185 7.44 -10.04 18.46
CA SER A 185 8.36 -9.18 19.24
C SER A 185 9.82 -9.59 19.18
N GLU A 186 10.11 -10.82 18.75
CA GLU A 186 11.42 -11.43 18.93
C GLU A 186 11.73 -12.41 17.81
N VAL A 187 13.03 -12.52 17.49
CA VAL A 187 13.58 -13.53 16.57
C VAL A 187 14.63 -14.31 17.35
N PRO A 188 14.33 -15.57 17.76
CA PRO A 188 15.25 -16.37 18.58
C PRO A 188 16.26 -17.11 17.71
N ILE A 189 17.52 -16.68 17.74
CA ILE A 189 18.59 -17.24 16.92
C ILE A 189 19.04 -18.60 17.47
N SER A 190 19.29 -19.56 16.58
CA SER A 190 19.76 -20.88 16.99
C SER A 190 21.14 -20.81 17.67
N LEU A 191 21.35 -21.65 18.69
CA LEU A 191 22.67 -21.92 19.27
C LEU A 191 23.52 -22.84 18.38
N GLU A 192 22.90 -23.53 17.43
CA GLU A 192 23.53 -24.56 16.58
C GLU A 192 24.10 -24.00 15.27
N LEU A 193 24.10 -22.67 15.11
CA LEU A 193 24.67 -22.05 13.93
C LEU A 193 26.17 -22.36 13.84
N MET A 194 26.60 -22.72 12.64
CA MET A 194 28.01 -22.94 12.34
C MET A 194 28.54 -21.76 11.51
N PRO A 195 29.76 -21.28 11.81
CA PRO A 195 30.40 -20.30 10.95
C PRO A 195 30.71 -20.94 9.59
N ASP A 196 30.67 -20.13 8.54
CA ASP A 196 31.14 -20.53 7.23
C ASP A 196 32.62 -20.91 7.30
N SER A 197 32.96 -22.06 6.69
CA SER A 197 34.30 -22.64 6.76
C SER A 197 35.38 -21.80 6.08
N ALA A 198 35.02 -20.95 5.12
CA ALA A 198 35.97 -20.13 4.37
C ALA A 198 36.20 -18.77 5.03
N SER A 199 35.13 -18.09 5.43
CA SER A 199 35.16 -16.75 6.03
C SER A 199 35.32 -16.76 7.55
N GLY A 200 34.95 -17.86 8.21
CA GLY A 200 34.87 -17.94 9.68
C GLY A 200 33.74 -17.11 10.28
N LEU A 201 32.84 -16.54 9.45
CA LEU A 201 31.74 -15.69 9.87
C LEU A 201 30.44 -16.48 9.96
N PHE A 202 29.55 -16.09 10.86
CA PHE A 202 28.20 -16.61 10.92
C PHE A 202 27.34 -16.13 9.72
N PRO A 203 26.29 -16.88 9.34
CA PRO A 203 25.48 -16.58 8.16
C PRO A 203 24.77 -15.23 8.25
N GLN A 204 24.66 -14.53 7.12
CA GLN A 204 23.94 -13.25 7.03
C GLN A 204 22.58 -13.45 6.38
N PHE A 205 21.51 -13.51 7.17
CA PHE A 205 20.15 -13.68 6.67
C PHE A 205 19.28 -12.44 6.98
N ARG A 206 18.11 -12.31 6.34
CA ARG A 206 17.24 -11.14 6.50
C ARG A 206 15.78 -11.52 6.61
N ILE A 207 15.05 -10.75 7.41
CA ILE A 207 13.58 -10.76 7.45
C ILE A 207 13.10 -9.40 6.93
N LYS A 208 12.40 -9.40 5.79
CA LYS A 208 11.75 -8.20 5.24
C LYS A 208 10.31 -8.16 5.67
N VAL A 209 9.86 -7.01 6.17
CA VAL A 209 8.46 -6.76 6.51
C VAL A 209 7.90 -5.66 5.61
N THR A 210 6.67 -5.82 5.16
CA THR A 210 5.99 -4.82 4.30
C THR A 210 4.52 -4.75 4.69
N ALA A 211 4.04 -3.53 4.94
CA ALA A 211 2.65 -3.30 5.31
C ALA A 211 1.78 -2.97 4.09
N TYR A 212 0.54 -3.45 4.11
CA TYR A 212 -0.48 -3.26 3.09
C TYR A 212 -1.77 -2.79 3.74
N ALA A 213 -2.56 -2.02 3.00
CA ALA A 213 -3.87 -1.59 3.46
C ALA A 213 -4.87 -1.55 2.30
N ILE A 214 -6.10 -1.97 2.61
CA ILE A 214 -7.26 -1.76 1.76
C ILE A 214 -8.32 -1.03 2.58
N GLN A 215 -9.18 -0.24 1.92
CA GLN A 215 -10.32 0.39 2.60
C GLN A 215 -11.22 -0.67 3.23
N SER A 216 -11.88 -0.36 4.35
CA SER A 216 -12.85 -1.30 4.94
C SER A 216 -14.26 -1.15 4.37
N GLU A 217 -14.63 0.07 3.98
CA GLU A 217 -15.97 0.36 3.49
C GLU A 217 -16.29 -0.42 2.20
N TYR A 218 -17.46 -1.07 2.21
CA TYR A 218 -18.01 -1.85 1.10
C TYR A 218 -17.16 -3.07 0.67
N VAL A 219 -16.20 -3.50 1.50
CA VAL A 219 -15.42 -4.73 1.28
C VAL A 219 -16.07 -5.88 2.04
N LYS A 220 -16.69 -6.81 1.30
CA LYS A 220 -17.37 -7.98 1.89
C LYS A 220 -16.42 -9.10 2.31
N GLU A 221 -15.36 -9.32 1.52
CA GLU A 221 -14.42 -10.42 1.66
C GLU A 221 -12.98 -9.87 1.80
N PRO A 222 -12.65 -9.19 2.92
CA PRO A 222 -11.41 -8.43 3.04
C PRO A 222 -10.15 -9.27 2.90
N GLU A 223 -10.18 -10.52 3.34
CA GLU A 223 -9.05 -11.45 3.22
C GLU A 223 -8.73 -11.77 1.74
N ASN A 224 -9.77 -12.05 0.95
CA ASN A 224 -9.62 -12.33 -0.48
C ASN A 224 -9.16 -11.10 -1.26
N GLU A 225 -9.70 -9.92 -0.94
CA GLU A 225 -9.28 -8.68 -1.59
C GLU A 225 -7.85 -8.28 -1.21
N MET A 226 -7.45 -8.46 0.06
CA MET A 226 -6.07 -8.25 0.51
C MET A 226 -5.11 -9.19 -0.22
N LEU A 227 -5.45 -10.49 -0.33
CA LEU A 227 -4.64 -11.46 -1.07
C LEU A 227 -4.48 -11.08 -2.54
N LYS A 228 -5.56 -10.66 -3.21
CA LYS A 228 -5.50 -10.19 -4.61
C LYS A 228 -4.60 -8.97 -4.75
N PHE A 229 -4.72 -8.00 -3.84
CA PHE A 229 -3.90 -6.78 -3.85
C PHE A 229 -2.41 -7.11 -3.70
N VAL A 230 -2.05 -7.90 -2.69
CA VAL A 230 -0.66 -8.30 -2.44
C VAL A 230 -0.08 -9.09 -3.60
N LYS A 231 -0.84 -10.03 -4.20
CA LYS A 231 -0.42 -10.80 -5.39
C LYS A 231 -0.29 -9.94 -6.66
N GLY A 232 -1.15 -8.92 -6.80
CA GLY A 232 -1.21 -8.05 -7.98
C GLY A 232 -0.06 -7.05 -8.07
N ILE A 233 0.61 -6.75 -6.96
CA ILE A 233 1.79 -5.87 -6.91
C ILE A 233 3.06 -6.56 -7.43
N THR A 234 3.10 -7.90 -7.48
CA THR A 234 4.29 -8.67 -7.88
C THR A 234 4.50 -8.80 -9.40
N LYS A 235 3.90 -7.92 -10.22
CA LYS A 235 4.07 -7.90 -11.68
C LYS A 235 4.98 -6.79 -12.17
#